data_AF-A0A495L3C3-F1
#
_entry.id   AF-A0A495L3C3-F1
#
_cell.length_a   1.000
_cell.length_b   1.000
_cell.length_c   1.000
_cell.angle_alpha   90.00
_cell.angle_beta   90.00
_cell.angle_gamma   90.00
#
_symmetry.space_group_name_H-M   'P 1'
#
loop_
_entity.id
_entity.type
_entity.pdbx_description
1 polymer ?
#
loop_
_entity_poly.entity_id
_entity_poly.type
_entity_poly.pdbx_seq_one_letter_code
_entity_poly.pdbx_strand_id
1 'polypeptide(L)'
;MPVVNLTPHVVTVVDARSRVIQRWPRAPEPARVEAVRVPVRGAAGVPAGVPLVAERRTRANLPEPQEGVWFIVSSVVGSAHPERRDLLVPSDLVRDGRGVVTACRSFVISGTPVRGAPDKGRAAPDPGRTGGRDQGQGGGRGKARGGERAGDKERDMVGS
;
A
#
# COMPACT_ATOMS: atom_id res chain seq x y z
N MET A 1 2.56 13.85 5.77
CA MET A 1 1.70 12.70 5.42
C MET A 1 0.81 12.40 6.61
N PRO A 2 -0.51 12.57 6.50
CA PRO A 2 -1.42 12.30 7.61
C PRO A 2 -1.52 10.78 7.89
N VAL A 3 -1.67 10.44 9.17
CA VAL A 3 -1.89 9.08 9.63
C VAL A 3 -3.16 9.07 10.47
N VAL A 4 -4.10 8.19 10.12
CA VAL A 4 -5.43 8.10 10.74
C VAL A 4 -5.54 6.75 11.46
N ASN A 5 -5.93 6.76 12.72
CA ASN A 5 -6.14 5.53 13.47
C ASN A 5 -7.60 5.07 13.35
N LEU A 6 -7.79 3.87 12.79
CA LEU A 6 -9.09 3.22 12.65
C LEU A 6 -9.31 2.11 13.70
N THR A 7 -8.49 2.05 14.74
CA THR A 7 -8.60 1.06 15.83
C THR A 7 -9.39 1.63 17.01
N PRO A 8 -10.02 0.78 17.85
CA PRO A 8 -10.82 1.22 19.01
C PRO A 8 -9.98 1.79 20.17
N HIS A 9 -8.66 1.68 20.11
CA HIS A 9 -7.76 2.10 21.17
C HIS A 9 -6.80 3.18 20.69
N VAL A 10 -6.26 3.96 21.64
CA VAL A 10 -5.17 4.88 21.35
C VAL A 10 -3.95 4.05 20.95
N VAL A 11 -3.36 4.36 19.81
CA VAL A 11 -2.12 3.73 19.37
C VAL A 11 -0.97 4.62 19.83
N THR A 12 -0.14 4.09 20.71
CA THR A 12 1.08 4.75 21.20
C THR A 12 2.29 4.03 20.64
N VAL A 13 3.20 4.76 20.00
CA VAL A 13 4.50 4.23 19.58
C VAL A 13 5.58 4.67 20.55
N VAL A 14 6.45 3.76 20.95
CA VAL A 14 7.59 4.03 21.83
C VAL A 14 8.91 3.59 21.22
N ASP A 15 9.99 4.30 21.56
CA ASP A 15 11.36 3.93 21.18
C ASP A 15 11.89 2.75 22.03
N ALA A 16 13.11 2.29 21.74
CA ALA A 16 13.75 1.21 22.48
C ALA A 16 13.92 1.49 24.00
N ARG A 17 13.89 2.76 24.41
CA ARG A 17 13.99 3.20 25.82
C ARG A 17 12.61 3.49 26.43
N SER A 18 11.53 3.03 25.79
CA SER A 18 10.15 3.22 26.22
C SER A 18 9.69 4.68 26.26
N ARG A 19 10.37 5.58 25.54
CA ARG A 19 9.92 6.96 25.39
C ARG A 19 8.92 7.05 24.25
N VAL A 20 7.87 7.82 24.46
CA VAL A 20 6.81 7.98 23.48
C VAL A 20 7.33 8.76 22.28
N ILE A 21 7.20 8.17 21.10
CA ILE A 21 7.48 8.81 19.81
C ILE A 21 6.24 9.54 19.31
N GLN A 22 5.08 8.85 19.32
CA GLN A 22 3.84 9.40 18.78
C GLN A 22 2.60 8.70 19.37
N ARG A 23 1.48 9.41 19.36
CA ARG A 23 0.16 8.87 19.70
C ARG A 23 -0.89 9.23 18.66
N TRP A 24 -1.77 8.28 18.37
CA TRP A 24 -2.97 8.52 17.58
C TRP A 24 -4.22 8.21 18.40
N PRO A 25 -5.19 9.12 18.47
CA PRO A 25 -6.43 8.89 19.23
C PRO A 25 -7.18 7.70 18.67
N ARG A 26 -8.03 7.07 19.49
CA ARG A 26 -8.91 6.00 19.01
C ARG A 26 -9.86 6.51 17.92
N ALA A 27 -10.27 5.63 17.03
CA ALA A 27 -11.34 5.92 16.09
C ALA A 27 -12.67 6.08 16.84
N PRO A 28 -13.47 7.12 16.52
CA PRO A 28 -14.88 7.18 16.94
C PRO A 28 -15.67 5.99 16.39
N GLU A 29 -15.41 5.65 15.13
CA GLU A 29 -15.98 4.50 14.41
C GLU A 29 -14.84 3.58 13.93
N PRO A 30 -14.47 2.55 14.71
CA PRO A 30 -13.37 1.67 14.36
C PRO A 30 -13.69 0.78 13.15
N ALA A 31 -12.68 0.55 12.30
CA ALA A 31 -12.76 -0.45 11.24
C ALA A 31 -12.88 -1.85 11.86
N ARG A 32 -13.89 -2.61 11.44
CA ARG A 32 -14.17 -3.96 11.97
C ARG A 32 -14.40 -4.94 10.84
N VAL A 33 -13.82 -6.11 10.99
CA VAL A 33 -14.16 -7.31 10.23
C VAL A 33 -15.14 -8.13 11.07
N GLU A 34 -16.29 -8.48 10.51
CA GLU A 34 -17.22 -9.39 11.17
C GLU A 34 -16.80 -10.83 10.88
N ALA A 35 -16.88 -11.68 11.90
CA ALA A 35 -16.65 -13.10 11.78
C ALA A 35 -17.98 -13.84 11.91
N VAL A 36 -18.42 -14.46 10.83
CA VAL A 36 -19.59 -15.34 10.82
C VAL A 36 -19.11 -16.76 11.12
N ARG A 37 -19.65 -17.34 12.18
CA ARG A 37 -19.31 -18.68 12.65
C ARG A 37 -20.48 -19.63 12.43
N VAL A 38 -20.24 -20.72 11.73
CA VAL A 38 -21.25 -21.74 11.42
C VAL A 38 -20.78 -23.10 11.95
N PRO A 39 -21.56 -23.76 12.83
CA PRO A 39 -21.24 -25.12 13.26
C PRO A 39 -21.17 -26.09 12.08
N VAL A 40 -20.17 -26.96 12.07
CA VAL A 40 -19.98 -27.98 11.03
C VAL A 40 -20.21 -29.36 11.64
N ARG A 41 -21.08 -30.16 11.01
CA ARG A 41 -21.33 -31.54 11.44
C ARG A 41 -20.35 -32.49 10.77
N GLY A 42 -19.29 -32.82 11.49
CA GLY A 42 -18.27 -33.77 11.05
C GLY A 42 -17.38 -33.22 9.94
N ALA A 43 -16.13 -33.70 9.91
CA ALA A 43 -15.20 -33.44 8.83
C ALA A 43 -14.37 -34.71 8.61
N ALA A 44 -14.01 -35.00 7.36
CA ALA A 44 -13.20 -36.17 7.05
C ALA A 44 -11.88 -36.13 7.85
N GLY A 45 -11.58 -37.23 8.54
CA GLY A 45 -10.38 -37.34 9.39
C GLY A 45 -10.51 -36.74 10.80
N VAL A 46 -11.66 -36.14 11.17
CA VAL A 46 -11.91 -35.66 12.54
C VAL A 46 -12.78 -36.66 13.31
N PRO A 47 -12.40 -37.07 14.54
CA PRO A 47 -13.20 -37.96 15.37
C PRO A 47 -14.62 -37.45 15.63
N ALA A 48 -15.57 -38.37 15.72
CA ALA A 48 -16.95 -38.05 16.09
C ALA A 48 -17.01 -37.43 17.50
N GLY A 49 -17.86 -36.41 17.68
CA GLY A 49 -18.04 -35.71 18.95
C GLY A 49 -17.16 -34.47 19.15
N VAL A 50 -16.16 -34.23 18.28
CA VAL A 50 -15.39 -32.97 18.31
C VAL A 50 -16.24 -31.83 17.70
N PRO A 51 -16.50 -30.73 18.44
CA PRO A 51 -17.25 -29.60 17.90
C PRO A 51 -16.40 -28.85 16.87
N LEU A 52 -16.94 -28.68 15.66
CA LEU A 52 -16.29 -27.97 14.57
C LEU A 52 -17.07 -26.70 14.21
N VAL A 53 -16.35 -25.63 13.87
CA VAL A 53 -16.92 -24.36 13.43
C VAL A 53 -16.15 -23.87 12.21
N ALA A 54 -16.87 -23.58 11.14
CA ALA A 54 -16.33 -22.82 10.02
C ALA A 54 -16.45 -21.33 10.34
N GLU A 55 -15.38 -20.57 10.14
CA GLU A 55 -15.38 -19.12 10.30
C GLU A 55 -15.17 -18.45 8.94
N ARG A 56 -16.08 -17.55 8.57
CA ARG A 56 -15.94 -16.68 7.41
C ARG A 56 -15.88 -15.23 7.87
N ARG A 57 -14.89 -14.50 7.37
CA ARG A 57 -14.73 -13.07 7.65
C ARG A 57 -15.32 -12.21 6.54
N THR A 58 -15.97 -11.12 6.92
CA THR A 58 -16.43 -10.08 5.98
C THR A 58 -15.29 -9.12 5.62
N ARG A 59 -15.51 -8.23 4.65
CA ARG A 59 -14.59 -7.09 4.46
C ARG A 59 -14.83 -6.07 5.57
N ALA A 60 -13.77 -5.38 5.97
CA ALA A 60 -13.88 -4.27 6.88
C ALA A 60 -14.48 -3.04 6.21
N ASN A 61 -15.20 -2.22 6.99
CA ASN A 61 -15.59 -0.89 6.57
C ASN A 61 -14.37 0.05 6.65
N LEU A 62 -13.62 0.15 5.56
CA LEU A 62 -12.46 1.03 5.44
C LEU A 62 -12.80 2.22 4.55
N PRO A 63 -12.31 3.43 4.87
CA PRO A 63 -12.29 4.53 3.91
C PRO A 63 -11.54 4.12 2.64
N GLU A 64 -11.94 4.73 1.51
CA GLU A 64 -11.20 4.62 0.26
C GLU A 64 -9.74 5.07 0.44
N PRO A 65 -8.78 4.45 -0.26
CA PRO A 65 -7.39 4.88 -0.25
C PRO A 65 -7.28 6.36 -0.64
N GLN A 66 -6.55 7.12 0.16
CA GLN A 66 -6.30 8.54 -0.07
C GLN A 66 -4.80 8.77 -0.26
N GLU A 67 -4.46 9.64 -1.20
CA GLU A 67 -3.07 9.91 -1.55
C GLU A 67 -2.27 10.43 -0.33
N GLY A 68 -1.14 9.80 -0.04
CA GLY A 68 -0.26 10.19 1.07
C GLY A 68 -0.85 10.00 2.48
N VAL A 69 -2.01 9.34 2.61
CA VAL A 69 -2.64 9.01 3.90
C VAL A 69 -2.32 7.57 4.27
N TRP A 70 -2.01 7.33 5.54
CA TRP A 70 -1.91 5.99 6.12
C TRP A 70 -3.05 5.72 7.08
N PHE A 71 -3.56 4.49 7.10
CA PHE A 71 -4.57 4.05 8.06
C PHE A 71 -4.00 3.00 9.01
N ILE A 72 -4.02 3.28 10.32
CA ILE A 72 -3.69 2.29 11.34
C ILE A 72 -4.89 1.38 11.56
N VAL A 73 -4.68 0.08 11.40
CA VAL A 73 -5.71 -0.95 11.51
C VAL A 73 -5.24 -2.13 12.37
N SER A 74 -6.16 -2.99 12.79
CA SER A 74 -5.80 -4.25 13.45
C SER A 74 -5.20 -5.25 12.45
N SER A 75 -4.48 -6.26 12.95
CA SER A 75 -3.94 -7.33 12.11
C SER A 75 -5.03 -8.11 11.37
N VAL A 76 -6.21 -8.28 11.97
CA VAL A 76 -7.36 -8.95 11.34
C VAL A 76 -7.87 -8.15 10.16
N VAL A 77 -8.01 -6.82 10.30
CA VAL A 77 -8.42 -5.94 9.21
C VAL A 77 -7.35 -5.92 8.11
N GLY A 78 -6.07 -5.79 8.46
CA GLY A 78 -4.98 -5.83 7.48
C GLY A 78 -4.94 -7.14 6.69
N SER A 79 -5.18 -8.28 7.35
CA SER A 79 -5.22 -9.60 6.70
C SER A 79 -6.44 -9.80 5.80
N ALA A 80 -7.56 -9.12 6.10
CA ALA A 80 -8.77 -9.16 5.28
C ALA A 80 -8.68 -8.29 4.02
N HIS A 81 -7.66 -7.43 3.93
CA HIS A 81 -7.45 -6.48 2.84
C HIS A 81 -6.02 -6.54 2.27
N PRO A 82 -5.57 -7.72 1.76
CA PRO A 82 -4.23 -7.88 1.20
C PRO A 82 -3.98 -7.04 -0.07
N GLU A 83 -5.02 -6.51 -0.69
CA GLU A 83 -4.94 -5.59 -1.83
C GLU A 83 -4.53 -4.16 -1.45
N ARG A 84 -4.76 -3.75 -0.19
CA ARG A 84 -4.45 -2.39 0.28
C ARG A 84 -2.94 -2.20 0.45
N ARG A 85 -2.47 -0.97 0.23
CA ARG A 85 -1.03 -0.59 0.27
C ARG A 85 -0.74 0.56 1.24
N ASP A 86 -1.78 1.08 1.87
CA ASP A 86 -1.84 2.26 2.72
C ASP A 86 -2.22 1.93 4.18
N LEU A 87 -2.04 0.68 4.59
CA LEU A 87 -2.36 0.20 5.94
C LEU A 87 -1.10 0.05 6.80
N LEU A 88 -1.22 0.46 8.07
CA LEU A 88 -0.25 0.26 9.14
C LEU A 88 -0.83 -0.69 10.18
N VAL A 89 -0.16 -1.79 10.47
CA VAL A 89 -0.56 -2.75 11.50
C VAL A 89 0.41 -2.68 12.66
N PRO A 90 -0.02 -2.30 13.89
CA PRO A 90 0.86 -2.25 15.05
C PRO A 90 1.58 -3.59 15.26
N SER A 91 2.90 -3.52 15.47
CA SER A 91 3.78 -4.67 15.67
C SER A 91 4.79 -4.39 16.78
N ASP A 92 5.42 -5.44 17.31
CA ASP A 92 6.28 -5.36 18.49
C ASP A 92 5.54 -4.69 19.66
N LEU A 93 4.48 -5.37 20.11
CA LEU A 93 3.53 -4.85 21.09
C LEU A 93 4.15 -4.83 22.50
N VAL A 94 4.05 -3.68 23.15
CA VAL A 94 4.41 -3.50 24.56
C VAL A 94 3.16 -3.74 25.40
N ARG A 95 3.29 -4.60 26.41
CA ARG A 95 2.21 -4.96 27.33
C ARG A 95 2.55 -4.52 28.75
N ASP A 96 1.52 -4.19 29.53
CA ASP A 96 1.67 -3.97 30.97
C ASP A 96 1.77 -5.30 31.74
N GLY A 97 1.90 -5.20 33.07
CA GLY A 97 1.96 -6.38 33.96
C GLY A 97 0.69 -7.24 33.99
N ARG A 98 -0.41 -6.79 33.37
CA ARG A 98 -1.67 -7.54 33.21
C ARG A 98 -1.82 -8.13 31.81
N GLY A 99 -0.83 -7.95 30.93
CA GLY A 99 -0.85 -8.40 29.54
C GLY A 99 -1.64 -7.50 28.59
N VAL A 100 -2.10 -6.33 29.04
CA VAL A 100 -2.83 -5.37 28.20
C VAL A 100 -1.83 -4.62 27.32
N VAL A 101 -2.14 -4.50 26.03
CA VAL A 101 -1.30 -3.74 25.08
C VAL A 101 -1.41 -2.25 25.40
N THR A 102 -0.28 -1.63 25.73
CA THR A 102 -0.19 -0.20 26.08
C THR A 102 0.52 0.64 25.03
N ALA A 103 1.40 0.02 24.23
CA ALA A 103 2.11 0.66 23.12
C ALA A 103 2.58 -0.39 22.09
N CYS A 104 3.19 0.09 21.01
CA CYS A 104 3.94 -0.72 20.06
C CYS A 104 5.28 -0.05 19.74
N ARG A 105 6.25 -0.80 19.21
CA ARG A 105 7.54 -0.24 18.79
C ARG A 105 7.66 -0.07 17.28
N SER A 106 6.82 -0.76 16.52
CA SER A 106 6.87 -0.74 15.05
C SER A 106 5.48 -0.91 14.42
N PHE A 107 5.45 -0.77 13.10
CA PHE A 107 4.31 -1.14 12.27
C PHE A 107 4.77 -2.10 11.17
N VAL A 108 3.94 -3.08 10.85
CA VAL A 108 4.00 -3.78 9.57
C VAL A 108 3.21 -2.97 8.54
N ILE A 109 3.79 -2.80 7.36
CA ILE A 109 3.15 -2.07 6.25
C ILE A 109 2.61 -3.07 5.22
N SER A 110 1.41 -2.81 4.69
CA SER A 110 0.85 -3.62 3.60
C SER A 110 1.36 -3.21 2.21
N GLY A 111 2.21 -2.17 2.11
CA GLY A 111 2.75 -1.67 0.84
C GLY A 111 3.45 -0.31 0.98
N THR A 112 3.45 0.47 -0.11
CA THR A 112 3.84 1.90 -0.12
C THR A 112 2.58 2.72 -0.37
N PRO A 113 2.38 3.90 0.26
CA PRO A 113 1.22 4.75 0.00
C PRO A 113 1.18 5.11 -1.47
N VAL A 114 -0.03 5.22 -2.01
CA VAL A 114 -0.24 5.76 -3.35
C VAL A 114 0.45 7.13 -3.41
N ARG A 115 1.50 7.24 -4.23
CA ARG A 115 2.03 8.53 -4.67
C ARG A 115 1.14 8.98 -5.81
N GLY A 116 0.53 10.15 -5.70
CA GLY A 116 0.04 10.86 -6.88
C GLY A 116 1.25 11.30 -7.68
N ALA A 117 1.16 11.13 -8.99
CA ALA A 117 2.06 11.85 -9.87
C ALA A 117 1.86 13.36 -9.64
N PRO A 118 2.91 14.20 -9.72
CA PRO A 118 2.66 15.61 -9.92
C PRO A 118 1.90 15.72 -11.25
N ASP A 119 0.68 16.25 -11.21
CA ASP A 119 0.02 16.79 -12.40
C ASP A 119 0.89 17.94 -12.89
N LYS A 120 1.91 17.61 -13.69
CA LYS A 120 2.63 18.60 -14.48
C LYS A 120 1.66 19.00 -15.56
N GLY A 121 1.01 20.14 -15.33
CA GLY A 121 0.08 20.78 -16.23
C GLY A 121 0.43 20.52 -17.68
N ARG A 122 -0.35 19.65 -18.31
CA ARG A 122 -0.53 19.72 -19.74
C ARG A 122 -1.43 20.91 -19.96
N ALA A 123 -0.80 22.08 -20.10
CA ALA A 123 -1.45 23.23 -20.71
C ALA A 123 -2.19 22.73 -21.95
N ALA A 124 -3.51 22.88 -21.94
CA ALA A 124 -4.29 22.73 -23.14
C ALA A 124 -3.70 23.70 -24.19
N PRO A 125 -3.52 23.29 -25.46
CA PRO A 125 -3.20 24.25 -26.50
C PRO A 125 -4.37 25.24 -26.59
N ASP A 126 -4.04 26.52 -26.40
CA ASP A 126 -4.93 27.67 -26.52
C ASP A 126 -5.65 27.67 -27.90
N PRO A 127 -6.99 27.57 -27.96
CA PRO A 127 -7.73 27.63 -29.20
C PRO A 127 -7.99 29.10 -29.57
N GLY A 128 -6.94 29.85 -29.92
CA GLY A 128 -7.06 31.31 -29.92
C GLY A 128 -6.25 32.14 -30.90
N ARG A 129 -5.24 31.61 -31.62
CA ARG A 129 -4.44 32.45 -32.54
C ARG A 129 -4.75 32.18 -34.00
N THR A 130 -5.76 32.88 -34.48
CA THR A 130 -6.06 33.12 -35.90
C THR A 130 -5.05 34.10 -36.51
N GLY A 131 -4.64 33.82 -37.76
CA GLY A 131 -4.29 34.84 -38.74
C GLY A 131 -2.81 34.94 -39.15
N GLY A 132 -2.53 34.67 -40.43
CA GLY A 132 -1.39 35.23 -41.14
C GLY A 132 -0.77 34.30 -42.18
N ARG A 133 -1.33 34.26 -43.39
CA ARG A 133 -0.63 33.75 -44.59
C ARG A 133 0.53 34.70 -44.91
N ASP A 134 1.71 34.17 -45.25
CA ASP A 134 2.38 34.56 -46.50
C ASP A 134 3.48 33.55 -46.91
N GLN A 135 3.79 33.60 -48.19
CA GLN A 135 4.46 32.65 -49.07
C GLN A 135 5.98 32.57 -48.91
N GLY A 136 6.61 31.51 -49.44
CA GLY A 136 8.07 31.51 -49.66
C GLY A 136 8.67 30.18 -50.13
N GLN A 137 9.11 30.13 -51.39
CA GLN A 137 9.68 29.00 -52.13
C GLN A 137 11.10 28.55 -51.71
N GLY A 138 11.46 27.33 -52.15
CA GLY A 138 12.84 26.91 -52.49
C GLY A 138 13.49 26.04 -51.40
N GLY A 139 13.92 24.79 -51.63
CA GLY A 139 14.57 24.21 -52.81
C GLY A 139 16.03 23.89 -52.42
N GLY A 140 16.43 22.62 -52.35
CA GLY A 140 17.84 22.29 -52.10
C GLY A 140 18.13 20.84 -51.74
N ARG A 141 18.84 20.16 -52.65
CA ARG A 141 19.28 18.75 -52.60
C ARG A 141 20.53 18.57 -51.72
N GLY A 142 20.74 17.37 -51.17
CA GLY A 142 22.04 16.96 -50.62
C GLY A 142 22.10 15.52 -50.14
N LYS A 143 22.70 14.63 -50.95
CA LYS A 143 23.05 13.22 -50.64
C LYS A 143 24.33 13.14 -49.79
N ALA A 144 24.46 12.12 -48.93
CA ALA A 144 25.67 11.30 -48.70
C ALA A 144 25.36 10.21 -47.64
N ARG A 145 25.38 8.90 -47.97
CA ARG A 145 26.51 7.93 -47.86
C ARG A 145 26.91 7.64 -46.40
N GLY A 146 26.60 6.44 -45.88
CA GLY A 146 27.53 5.28 -45.80
C GLY A 146 27.92 5.09 -44.31
N GLY A 147 28.21 3.94 -43.71
CA GLY A 147 28.33 2.53 -44.06
C GLY A 147 28.73 1.77 -42.76
N GLU A 148 28.61 0.43 -42.79
CA GLU A 148 29.30 -0.61 -41.96
C GLU A 148 29.14 -0.61 -40.42
N ARG A 149 28.57 -1.65 -39.79
CA ARG A 149 28.97 -3.07 -39.57
C ARG A 149 29.94 -3.32 -38.39
N ALA A 150 29.42 -4.12 -37.45
CA ALA A 150 30.00 -5.31 -36.80
C ALA A 150 31.13 -5.21 -35.73
N GLY A 151 31.04 -6.14 -34.76
CA GLY A 151 32.02 -6.51 -33.73
C GLY A 151 31.35 -6.57 -32.35
N ASP A 152 30.74 -7.66 -31.88
CA ASP A 152 31.25 -9.01 -31.59
C ASP A 152 32.43 -9.03 -30.59
N LYS A 153 32.15 -9.45 -29.34
CA LYS A 153 32.87 -10.52 -28.61
C LYS A 153 32.50 -10.59 -27.12
N GLU A 154 31.65 -11.57 -26.85
CA GLU A 154 31.77 -12.59 -25.81
C GLU A 154 33.15 -12.68 -25.10
N ARG A 155 33.13 -12.68 -23.75
CA ARG A 155 34.13 -13.32 -22.89
C ARG A 155 33.45 -13.86 -21.62
N ASP A 156 33.36 -15.18 -21.59
CA ASP A 156 33.74 -16.09 -20.52
C ASP A 156 34.21 -15.47 -19.18
N MET A 157 33.74 -16.01 -18.04
CA MET A 157 34.45 -17.11 -17.37
C MET A 157 33.76 -17.55 -16.08
N VAL A 158 33.57 -18.87 -16.02
CA VAL A 158 33.38 -19.73 -14.85
C VAL A 158 34.60 -19.63 -13.92
N GLY A 159 34.39 -19.79 -12.61
CA GLY A 159 35.41 -20.36 -11.74
C GLY A 159 35.44 -19.86 -10.30
N SER A 160 34.74 -20.55 -9.41
CA SER A 160 35.33 -21.29 -8.26
C SER A 160 34.22 -21.91 -7.43
#